data_AF-A0A0V8DGL1-F1
#
_entry.id   AF-A0A0V8DGL1-F1
#
_cell.length_a   1.000
_cell.length_b   1.000
_cell.length_c   1.000
_cell.angle_alpha   90.00
_cell.angle_beta   90.00
_cell.angle_gamma   90.00
#
_symmetry.space_group_name_H-M   'P 1'
#
loop_
_entity.id
_entity.type
_entity.pdbx_description
1 polymer ?
#
loop_
_entity_poly.entity_id
_entity_poly.type
_entity_poly.pdbx_seq_one_letter_code
_entity_poly.pdbx_strand_id
1 'polypeptide(L)' 'MHQAITEIFEDEIKVTINKQEMHDYIVDYICYFDVIESINIYQFLDHYHLNHCLYELAEKEFQKISYG' A
#
# COMPACT_ATOMS: atom_id res chain seq x y z
N MET A 1 -6.63 -36.55 18.46
CA MET A 1 -5.49 -36.10 17.64
C MET A 1 -5.52 -34.59 17.58
N HIS A 2 -4.34 -33.97 17.62
CA HIS A 2 -4.11 -32.57 17.93
C HIS A 2 -4.89 -31.60 17.03
N GLN A 3 -5.37 -30.54 17.68
CA GLN A 3 -5.97 -29.33 17.15
C GLN A 3 -4.96 -28.50 16.34
N ALA A 4 -5.50 -27.52 15.58
CA ALA A 4 -4.84 -26.54 14.73
C ALA A 4 -4.31 -27.14 13.41
N ILE A 5 -4.67 -26.60 12.26
CA ILE A 5 -4.51 -25.19 11.90
C ILE A 5 -5.82 -24.70 11.31
N THR A 6 -6.40 -23.68 11.94
CA THR A 6 -7.27 -22.73 11.25
C THR A 6 -6.45 -22.25 10.06
N GLU A 7 -6.76 -22.73 8.85
CA GLU A 7 -6.39 -22.03 7.62
C GLU A 7 -7.04 -20.65 7.75
N ILE A 8 -6.32 -19.74 8.38
CA ILE A 8 -6.51 -18.31 8.23
C ILE A 8 -6.11 -18.11 6.77
N PHE A 9 -7.10 -18.30 5.91
CA PHE A 9 -7.15 -17.64 4.63
C PHE A 9 -6.79 -16.18 4.92
N GLU A 10 -5.54 -15.81 4.62
CA GLU A 10 -5.07 -14.43 4.40
C GLU A 10 -5.83 -13.80 3.21
N ASP A 11 -7.14 -14.05 3.12
CA ASP A 11 -8.02 -13.78 1.98
C ASP A 11 -8.84 -12.51 2.22
N GLU A 12 -8.40 -11.67 3.14
CA GLU A 12 -8.83 -10.28 3.21
C GLU A 12 -7.62 -9.33 3.25
N ILE A 13 -6.61 -9.59 2.40
CA ILE A 13 -5.99 -8.45 1.71
C ILE A 13 -7.18 -7.68 1.13
N LYS A 14 -7.44 -6.45 1.58
CA LYS A 14 -8.44 -5.58 0.98
C LYS A 14 -8.12 -5.45 -0.51
N VAL A 15 -8.64 -6.34 -1.36
CA VAL A 15 -8.42 -6.34 -2.82
C VAL A 15 -9.06 -5.09 -3.45
N THR A 16 -9.92 -4.42 -2.71
CA THR A 16 -10.66 -3.22 -3.13
C THR A 16 -10.34 -2.04 -2.23
N ILE A 17 -9.14 -1.50 -2.34
CA ILE A 17 -8.84 -0.13 -1.90
C ILE A 17 -9.34 0.84 -2.97
N ASN A 18 -10.08 1.87 -2.57
CA ASN A 18 -10.51 2.91 -3.50
C ASN A 18 -9.41 3.97 -3.72
N LYS A 19 -9.56 4.83 -4.72
CA LYS A 19 -8.56 5.86 -5.05
C LYS A 19 -8.30 6.85 -3.89
N GLN A 20 -9.33 7.18 -3.10
CA GLN A 20 -9.19 8.08 -1.97
C GLN A 20 -8.39 7.43 -0.84
N GLU A 21 -8.72 6.18 -0.48
CA GLU A 21 -7.95 5.42 0.52
C GLU A 21 -6.49 5.24 0.09
N MET A 22 -6.22 4.98 -1.20
CA MET A 22 -4.85 4.91 -1.72
C MET A 22 -4.13 6.25 -1.53
N HIS A 23 -4.79 7.36 -1.84
CA HIS A 23 -4.23 8.69 -1.66
C HIS A 23 -3.92 8.98 -0.19
N ASP A 24 -4.84 8.66 0.72
CA ASP A 24 -4.65 8.87 2.16
C ASP A 24 -3.46 8.05 2.70
N TYR A 25 -3.30 6.80 2.27
CA TYR A 25 -2.13 6.00 2.65
C TYR A 25 -0.84 6.55 2.07
N ILE A 26 -0.84 7.06 0.84
CA ILE A 26 0.36 7.65 0.25
C ILE A 26 0.74 8.93 1.01
N VAL A 27 -0.22 9.79 1.34
CA VAL A 27 0.01 11.02 2.13
C VAL A 27 0.55 10.70 3.52
N ASP A 28 -0.01 9.70 4.20
CA ASP A 28 0.53 9.21 5.48
C ASP A 28 1.96 8.69 5.30
N TYR A 29 2.20 7.87 4.26
CA TYR A 29 3.49 7.26 4.00
C TYR A 29 4.59 8.29 3.71
N ILE A 30 4.29 9.29 2.88
CA ILE A 30 5.29 10.31 2.51
C ILE A 30 5.65 11.18 3.71
N CYS A 31 4.74 11.36 4.69
CA CYS A 31 5.02 12.12 5.90
C CYS A 31 6.13 11.50 6.77
N TYR A 32 6.45 10.22 6.59
CA TYR A 32 7.59 9.59 7.27
C TYR A 32 8.94 9.91 6.62
N PHE A 33 8.96 10.48 5.41
CA PHE A 33 10.19 10.74 4.66
C PHE A 33 10.41 12.24 4.47
N ASP A 34 11.61 12.72 4.81
CA ASP A 34 12.03 14.09 4.48
C ASP A 34 12.25 14.30 2.98
N VAL A 35 12.45 13.22 2.21
CA VAL A 35 12.74 13.24 0.77
C VAL A 35 11.87 12.24 0.03
N ILE A 36 10.97 12.76 -0.82
CA ILE A 36 10.01 11.94 -1.61
C ILE A 36 10.74 10.98 -2.57
N GLU A 37 11.89 11.36 -3.12
CA GLU A 37 12.69 10.49 -4.01
C GLU A 37 13.24 9.23 -3.32
N SER A 38 13.25 9.19 -1.98
CA SER A 38 13.64 7.99 -1.23
C SER A 38 12.49 6.98 -1.07
N ILE A 39 11.29 7.35 -1.51
CA ILE A 39 10.10 6.51 -1.37
C ILE A 39 10.11 5.43 -2.44
N ASN A 40 10.06 4.18 -1.99
CA ASN A 40 9.89 3.02 -2.85
C ASN A 40 8.42 2.56 -2.81
N ILE A 41 7.76 2.55 -3.97
CA ILE A 41 6.35 2.15 -4.09
C ILE A 41 6.14 0.70 -3.66
N TYR A 42 7.08 -0.22 -3.93
CA TYR A 42 6.97 -1.59 -3.45
C TYR A 42 7.05 -1.68 -1.93
N GLN A 43 7.90 -0.88 -1.29
CA GLN A 43 7.95 -0.81 0.17
C GLN A 43 6.70 -0.18 0.76
N PHE A 44 6.13 0.83 0.10
CA PHE A 44 4.82 1.38 0.45
C PHE A 44 3.73 0.29 0.40
N LEU A 45 3.66 -0.47 -0.70
CA LEU A 45 2.67 -1.53 -0.84
C LEU A 45 2.84 -2.60 0.23
N ASP A 46 4.07 -3.03 0.50
CA ASP A 46 4.38 -4.00 1.55
C ASP A 46 4.02 -3.47 2.95
N HIS A 47 4.32 -2.20 3.22
CA HIS A 47 4.05 -1.54 4.51
C HIS A 47 2.56 -1.52 4.87
N TYR A 48 1.69 -1.29 3.88
CA TYR A 48 0.23 -1.30 4.07
C TYR A 48 -0.41 -2.65 3.69
N HIS A 49 0.39 -3.70 3.48
CA HIS A 49 -0.07 -5.02 3.04
C HIS A 49 -0.99 -4.96 1.80
N LEU A 50 -0.68 -4.04 0.89
CA LEU A 50 -1.40 -3.82 -0.36
C LEU A 50 -0.90 -4.77 -1.44
N ASN A 51 -1.82 -5.19 -2.30
CA ASN A 51 -1.47 -6.03 -3.43
C ASN A 51 -0.55 -5.27 -4.41
N HIS A 52 0.53 -5.93 -4.84
CA HIS A 52 1.47 -5.38 -5.82
C HIS A 52 0.81 -5.02 -7.18
N CYS A 53 -0.36 -5.58 -7.51
CA CYS A 53 -1.17 -5.15 -8.65
C CYS A 53 -1.62 -3.68 -8.58
N LEU A 54 -1.58 -3.07 -7.39
CA LEU A 54 -1.90 -1.66 -7.18
C LEU A 54 -0.72 -0.73 -7.47
N TYR A 55 0.44 -1.26 -7.89
CA TYR A 55 1.63 -0.47 -8.19
C TYR A 55 1.35 0.67 -9.17
N GLU A 56 0.68 0.41 -10.29
CA GLU A 56 0.37 1.46 -11.28
C GLU A 56 -0.57 2.54 -10.72
N LEU A 57 -1.48 2.17 -9.83
CA LEU A 57 -2.37 3.12 -9.16
C LEU A 57 -1.59 3.98 -8.17
N ALA A 58 -0.75 3.34 -7.35
CA ALA A 58 0.09 4.01 -6.37
C ALA A 58 1.08 4.96 -7.06
N GLU A 59 1.77 4.51 -8.11
CA GLU A 59 2.71 5.33 -8.89
C GLU A 59 2.06 6.59 -9.45
N LYS A 60 0.85 6.47 -10.03
CA LYS A 60 0.11 7.61 -10.55
C LYS A 60 -0.28 8.61 -9.46
N GLU A 61 -0.64 8.14 -8.28
CA GLU A 61 -0.97 9.02 -7.15
C GLU A 61 0.29 9.66 -6.54
N PHE A 62 1.39 8.90 -6.41
CA PHE A 62 2.70 9.44 -6.00
C PHE A 62 3.19 10.55 -6.93
N GLN A 63 3.09 10.35 -8.26
CA GLN A 63 3.48 11.37 -9.22
C GLN A 63 2.65 12.66 -9.10
N LYS A 64 1.36 12.57 -8.79
CA LYS A 64 0.52 13.76 -8.59
C LYS A 64 0.96 14.59 -7.39
N ILE A 65 1.47 13.93 -6.35
CA ILE A 65 1.94 14.61 -5.14
C ILE A 65 3.33 15.21 -5.37
N SER A 66 4.20 14.52 -6.11
CA SER A 66 5.57 15.02 -6.38
C SER A 66 5.63 16.20 -7.36
N TYR A 67 4.62 16.37 -8.22
CA TYR A 67 4.56 17.49 -9.18
C TYR A 67 3.46 18.51 -8.84
N GLY A 68 2.83 18.38 -7.66
CA GLY A 68 1.76 19.26 -7.17
C GLY A 68 2.27 20.46 -6.40
#